data_AF-A0A1M7T2J4-F1
#
_entry.id   AF-A0A1M7T2J4-F1
#
_cell.length_a   1.000
_cell.length_b   1.000
_cell.length_c   1.000
_cell.angle_alpha   90.00
_cell.angle_beta   90.00
_cell.angle_gamma   90.00
#
_symmetry.space_group_name_H-M   'P 1'
#
loop_
_entity.id
_entity.type
_entity.pdbx_description
1 polymer ?
#
loop_
_entity_poly.entity_id
_entity_poly.type
_entity_poly.pdbx_seq_one_letter_code
_entity_poly.pdbx_strand_id
1 'polypeptide(L)'
;MIRVTRLNGERFALNPDLVERVEGHPDTVVFLVDGTKYIVSESVDDVLVEIREYRASILATAYEMDRGTYRSPSRTEEVDGNAAVVPFPAREER
;
A
#
# COMPACT_ATOMS: atom_id res chain seq x y z
N MET A 1 -2.31 -1.80 -0.76
CA MET A 1 -0.99 -1.18 -1.06
C MET A 1 0.06 -1.98 -0.33
N ILE A 2 1.14 -2.32 -1.03
CA ILE A 2 2.34 -2.95 -0.44
C ILE A 2 3.37 -1.86 -0.13
N ARG A 3 4.23 -2.07 0.86
CA ARG A 3 5.32 -1.14 1.16
C ARG A 3 6.60 -1.65 0.52
N VAL A 4 7.28 -0.77 -0.20
CA VAL A 4 8.55 -1.07 -0.86
C VAL A 4 9.53 0.06 -0.61
N THR A 5 10.82 -0.22 -0.78
CA THR A 5 11.90 0.69 -0.42
C THR A 5 12.75 0.95 -1.65
N ARG A 6 12.92 2.23 -1.99
CA ARG A 6 13.85 2.64 -3.04
C ARG A 6 15.29 2.38 -2.59
N LEU A 7 16.22 2.32 -3.55
CA LEU A 7 17.65 2.17 -3.24
C LEU A 7 18.23 3.31 -2.38
N ASN A 8 17.59 4.48 -2.34
CA ASN A 8 17.96 5.59 -1.46
C ASN A 8 17.46 5.44 0.00
N GLY A 9 16.76 4.33 0.32
CA GLY A 9 16.18 4.06 1.64
C GLY A 9 14.79 4.67 1.87
N GLU A 10 14.27 5.46 0.92
CA GLU A 10 12.93 6.03 1.00
C GLU A 10 11.87 4.93 0.82
N ARG A 11 10.96 4.82 1.78
CA ARG A 11 9.84 3.88 1.74
C ARG A 11 8.65 4.54 1.09
N PHE A 12 7.98 3.81 0.19
CA PHE A 12 6.74 4.26 -0.43
C PHE A 12 5.73 3.12 -0.51
N ALA A 13 4.46 3.50 -0.64
CA ALA A 13 3.37 2.57 -0.83
C ALA A 13 3.13 2.38 -2.33
N LEU A 14 3.12 1.13 -2.78
CA LEU A 14 2.88 0.76 -4.17
C LEU A 14 1.54 0.03 -4.30
N ASN A 15 0.80 0.30 -5.38
CA ASN A 15 -0.38 -0.48 -5.71
C ASN A 15 0.06 -1.77 -6.43
N PRO A 16 -0.10 -2.95 -5.81
CA PRO A 16 0.33 -4.21 -6.42
C PRO A 16 -0.52 -4.61 -7.64
N ASP A 17 -1.73 -4.07 -7.79
CA ASP A 17 -2.60 -4.40 -8.93
C ASP A 17 -2.22 -3.64 -10.21
N LEU A 18 -1.35 -2.62 -10.10
CA LEU A 18 -0.77 -1.91 -11.24
C LEU A 18 0.59 -2.48 -11.65
N VAL A 19 1.12 -3.46 -10.92
CA VAL A 19 2.38 -4.11 -11.28
C VAL A 19 2.16 -5.00 -12.48
N GLU A 20 2.85 -4.68 -13.57
CA GLU A 20 2.84 -5.46 -14.80
C GLU A 20 3.81 -6.64 -14.71
N ARG A 21 5.04 -6.37 -14.27
CA ARG A 21 6.10 -7.37 -14.09
C ARG A 21 7.16 -6.90 -13.10
N VAL A 22 7.91 -7.85 -12.55
CA VAL A 22 9.05 -7.60 -11.68
C VAL A 22 10.24 -8.37 -12.24
N GLU A 23 11.36 -7.69 -12.44
CA GLU A 23 12.60 -8.28 -12.93
C GLU A 23 13.72 -7.97 -11.93
N GLY A 24 14.64 -8.90 -11.69
CA GLY A 24 15.88 -8.59 -10.97
C GLY A 24 17.04 -8.72 -11.95
N HIS A 25 17.99 -7.77 -11.99
CA HIS A 25 19.42 -7.89 -12.35
C HIS A 25 20.09 -6.51 -12.60
N PRO A 26 21.13 -6.07 -11.85
CA PRO A 26 21.57 -6.49 -10.52
C PRO A 26 20.62 -6.05 -9.40
N ASP A 27 19.79 -5.03 -9.66
CA ASP A 27 18.75 -4.53 -8.76
C ASP A 27 17.36 -5.01 -9.22
N THR A 28 16.38 -4.97 -8.32
CA THR A 28 14.99 -5.30 -8.65
C THR A 28 14.27 -4.10 -9.25
N VAL A 29 13.66 -4.28 -10.42
CA VAL A 29 12.87 -3.29 -11.12
C VAL A 29 11.42 -3.74 -11.20
N VAL A 30 10.53 -2.93 -10.65
CA VAL A 30 9.08 -3.09 -10.73
C VAL A 30 8.56 -2.24 -11.88
N PHE A 31 7.90 -2.87 -12.85
CA PHE A 31 7.29 -2.22 -13.99
C PHE A 31 5.80 -2.08 -13.74
N LEU A 32 5.27 -0.87 -13.90
CA LEU A 32 3.83 -0.61 -13.84
C LEU A 32 3.22 -0.58 -15.23
N VAL A 33 1.91 -0.85 -15.28
CA VAL A 33 1.10 -0.86 -16.51
C VAL A 33 1.07 0.48 -17.27
N ASP A 34 1.41 1.59 -16.60
CA ASP A 34 1.51 2.92 -17.21
C ASP A 34 2.90 3.21 -17.80
N GLY A 35 3.83 2.24 -17.72
CA GLY A 35 5.22 2.37 -18.15
C GLY A 35 6.17 2.94 -17.09
N THR A 36 5.66 3.35 -15.91
CA THR A 36 6.48 3.80 -14.78
C THR A 36 7.32 2.64 -14.24
N LYS A 37 8.55 2.92 -13.84
CA LYS A 37 9.49 1.94 -13.30
C LYS A 37 10.01 2.38 -11.94
N TYR A 38 10.05 1.44 -11.00
CA TYR A 38 10.67 1.66 -9.70
C TYR A 38 11.81 0.67 -9.49
N ILE A 39 12.95 1.18 -9.07
CA ILE A 39 14.07 0.36 -8.61
C ILE A 39 13.96 0.25 -7.10
N VAL A 40 13.85 -0.98 -6.61
CA VAL A 40 13.58 -1.29 -5.21
C VAL A 40 14.69 -2.16 -4.64
N SER A 41 14.87 -2.10 -3.32
CA SER A 41 15.88 -2.88 -2.60
C SER A 41 15.44 -4.32 -2.32
N GLU A 42 14.14 -4.56 -2.32
CA GLU A 42 13.51 -5.86 -2.14
C GLU A 42 13.83 -6.78 -3.33
N SER A 43 14.01 -8.07 -3.07
CA SER A 43 14.18 -9.06 -4.14
C SER A 43 12.86 -9.28 -4.89
N VAL A 44 12.93 -9.92 -6.05
CA VAL A 44 11.73 -10.36 -6.80
C VAL A 44 10.81 -11.20 -5.90
N ASP A 45 11.38 -12.14 -5.14
CA ASP A 45 10.61 -13.03 -4.26
C ASP A 45 9.94 -12.26 -3.11
N ASP A 46 10.62 -11.28 -2.51
CA ASP A 46 10.06 -10.44 -1.46
C ASP A 46 8.84 -9.66 -1.97
N VAL A 47 8.95 -9.06 -3.16
CA VAL A 47 7.83 -8.34 -3.79
C VAL A 47 6.67 -9.30 -4.06
N LEU A 48 6.94 -10.52 -4.52
CA LEU A 48 5.89 -11.52 -4.75
C LEU A 48 5.18 -11.93 -3.45
N VAL A 49 5.92 -12.10 -2.36
CA VAL A 49 5.36 -12.41 -1.03
C VAL A 49 4.48 -11.26 -0.56
N GLU A 50 4.96 -10.01 -0.62
CA GLU A 50 4.17 -8.83 -0.23
C GLU A 50 2.86 -8.71 -1.02
N ILE A 51 2.88 -8.97 -2.33
CA ILE A 51 1.68 -8.97 -3.17
C ILE A 51 0.70 -10.08 -2.73
N ARG A 52 1.21 -11.28 -2.46
CA ARG A 52 0.40 -12.42 -2.01
C ARG A 52 -0.24 -12.14 -0.65
N GLU A 53 0.54 -11.70 0.32
CA GLU A 53 0.08 -11.37 1.67
C GLU A 53 -0.95 -10.24 1.64
N TYR A 54 -0.73 -9.21 0.82
CA TYR A 54 -1.72 -8.16 0.63
C TYR A 54 -3.07 -8.72 0.13
N ARG A 55 -3.07 -9.54 -0.93
CA ARG A 55 -4.30 -10.13 -1.48
C ARG A 55 -4.98 -11.09 -0.49
N ALA A 56 -4.18 -11.90 0.20
CA ALA A 56 -4.67 -12.81 1.24
C ALA A 56 -5.31 -12.03 2.40
N SER A 57 -4.69 -10.93 2.83
CA SER A 57 -5.20 -10.09 3.93
C SER A 57 -6.57 -9.47 3.62
N ILE A 58 -6.79 -9.04 2.36
CA ILE A 58 -8.09 -8.53 1.91
C ILE A 58 -9.16 -9.62 2.05
N LEU A 59 -8.87 -10.82 1.55
CA LEU A 59 -9.81 -11.93 1.59
C LEU A 59 -10.09 -12.38 3.03
N ALA A 60 -9.05 -12.50 3.86
CA ALA A 60 -9.19 -12.84 5.27
C ALA A 60 -10.06 -11.82 6.01
N THR A 61 -9.78 -10.53 5.82
CA THR A 61 -10.56 -9.44 6.40
C THR A 61 -12.01 -9.49 5.96
N ALA A 62 -12.27 -9.71 4.67
CA ALA A 62 -13.62 -9.84 4.15
C ALA A 62 -14.38 -11.04 4.77
N TYR A 63 -13.72 -12.19 4.93
CA TYR A 63 -14.31 -13.35 5.61
C TYR A 63 -14.61 -13.09 7.08
N GLU A 64 -13.74 -12.36 7.78
CA GLU A 64 -13.99 -11.98 9.17
C GLU A 64 -15.18 -11.02 9.29
N MET A 65 -15.35 -10.10 8.33
CA MET A 65 -16.48 -9.18 8.29
C MET A 65 -17.80 -9.93 8.07
N ASP A 66 -17.83 -10.87 7.13
CA ASP A 66 -19.01 -11.71 6.84
C ASP A 66 -19.46 -12.54 8.06
N ARG A 67 -18.49 -13.06 8.83
CA ARG A 67 -18.77 -13.84 10.05
C ARG A 67 -19.03 -12.99 11.29
N GLY A 68 -18.97 -11.66 11.19
CA GLY A 68 -19.09 -10.76 12.33
C GLY A 68 -17.94 -10.88 13.35
N THR A 69 -16.81 -11.46 12.97
CA THR A 69 -15.62 -11.61 13.83
C THR A 69 -14.58 -10.52 13.61
N TYR A 70 -14.73 -9.71 12.56
CA TYR A 70 -13.82 -8.61 12.26
C TYR A 70 -13.79 -7.61 13.41
N ARG A 71 -12.61 -7.43 14.00
CA ARG A 71 -12.32 -6.30 14.87
C ARG A 71 -11.55 -5.29 14.05
N SER A 72 -12.15 -4.13 13.83
CA SER A 72 -11.40 -2.99 13.32
C SER A 72 -10.20 -2.78 14.24
N PRO A 73 -8.96 -2.70 13.73
CA PRO A 73 -7.85 -2.31 14.54
C PRO A 73 -8.17 -0.91 15.08
N SER A 74 -8.60 -0.84 16.34
CA SER A 74 -8.68 0.40 17.08
C SER A 74 -7.29 1.00 16.97
N ARG A 75 -7.15 2.11 16.26
CA ARG A 75 -5.93 2.92 16.19
C ARG A 75 -5.41 3.06 17.61
N THR A 76 -4.41 2.27 17.99
CA THR A 76 -3.77 2.42 19.30
C THR A 76 -3.22 3.83 19.35
N GLU A 77 -3.60 4.51 20.43
CA GLU A 77 -3.48 5.93 20.66
C GLU A 77 -2.03 6.41 20.57
N GLU A 78 -1.75 7.23 19.55
CA GLU A 78 -1.04 8.50 19.69
C GLU A 78 -1.78 9.50 18.80
N VAL A 79 -3.03 9.81 19.17
CA VAL A 79 -3.73 10.95 18.62
C VAL A 79 -3.12 12.18 19.28
N ASP A 80 -2.12 12.79 18.63
CA ASP A 80 -1.84 14.21 18.90
C ASP A 80 -3.15 14.96 18.67
N GLY A 81 -3.67 15.58 19.73
CA GLY A 81 -5.07 15.97 19.92
C GLY A 81 -5.57 17.10 19.02
N ASN A 82 -5.07 17.21 17.78
CA ASN A 82 -5.35 18.34 16.90
C ASN A 82 -5.74 17.96 15.46
N ALA A 83 -5.96 16.67 15.17
CA ALA A 83 -6.51 16.26 13.87
C ALA A 83 -8.03 16.51 13.81
N ALA A 84 -8.42 17.78 13.63
CA ALA A 84 -9.80 18.14 13.37
C ALA A 84 -10.12 17.93 11.87
N VAL A 85 -11.24 17.27 11.60
CA VAL A 85 -11.83 17.25 10.25
C VAL A 85 -12.35 18.66 9.96
N VAL A 86 -11.60 19.44 9.19
CA VAL A 86 -12.06 20.75 8.72
C VAL A 86 -13.08 20.57 7.59
N PRO A 87 -14.27 21.19 7.69
CA PRO A 87 -15.25 21.16 6.61
C PRO A 87 -14.68 21.86 5.37
N PHE A 88 -14.92 21.27 4.20
CA PHE A 88 -14.47 21.79 2.91
C PHE A 88 -15.14 23.14 2.66
N PRO A 89 -14.40 24.23 2.38
CA PRO A 89 -15.00 25.54 2.16
C PRO A 89 -15.90 25.48 0.93
N ALA A 90 -17.16 25.92 1.08
CA ALA A 90 -18.09 26.05 -0.03
C ALA A 90 -17.52 27.06 -1.01
N ARG A 91 -17.36 26.65 -2.27
CA ARG A 91 -16.89 27.51 -3.35
C ARG A 91 -17.96 28.59 -3.59
N GLU A 92 -17.70 29.83 -3.23
CA GLU A 92 -18.51 30.96 -3.70
C GLU A 92 -18.28 31.09 -5.21
N GLU A 93 -19.28 30.69 -5.99
CA GLU A 93 -19.38 30.98 -7.41
C GLU A 93 -19.55 32.50 -7.59
N ARG A 94 -18.69 33.11 -8.40
CA ARG A 94 -18.77 34.52 -8.80
C ARG A 94 -18.89 34.61 -10.32
#